data_AF-A0A126ZAT0-F1
#
_entry.id   AF-A0A126ZAT0-F1
#
_cell.length_a   1.000
_cell.length_b   1.000
_cell.length_c   1.000
_cell.angle_alpha   90.00
_cell.angle_beta   90.00
_cell.angle_gamma   90.00
#
_symmetry.space_group_name_H-M   'P 1'
#
loop_
_entity.id
_entity.type
_entity.pdbx_description
1 polymer ?
#
loop_
_entity_poly.entity_id
_entity_poly.type
_entity_poly.pdbx_seq_one_letter_code
_entity_poly.pdbx_strand_id
1 'polypeptide(L)'
;MSNHREITPHEHVMNLFIDTEFSSLNGPELLSIGLVPEDGREFYVEIADDRIPVNAFVKRTVLPQWGLMPLQVRSSIELGRHVDKWLSGLRRTSIAVVFDYEADFDLLRKALLSAMCWGRWSKVLVPHRVGFLSREHASNEAMDTSWTASMQRDGIGRHHALADARALREGYAAVHDAQRRRVAECVAALPP
;
A
#
# COMPACT_ATOMS: atom_id res chain seq x y z
N MET A 1 19.95 -41.27 -18.49
CA MET A 1 20.27 -39.89 -18.07
C MET A 1 18.97 -39.10 -18.08
N SER A 2 18.20 -39.14 -16.99
CA SER A 2 16.94 -38.39 -16.88
C SER A 2 17.24 -36.94 -16.57
N ASN A 3 16.82 -36.06 -17.47
CA ASN A 3 16.94 -34.62 -17.35
C ASN A 3 15.88 -34.12 -16.35
N HIS A 4 16.20 -34.12 -15.05
CA HIS A 4 15.41 -33.40 -14.06
C HIS A 4 15.60 -31.90 -14.33
N ARG A 5 14.62 -31.27 -14.97
CA ARG A 5 14.47 -29.82 -14.88
C ARG A 5 14.09 -29.52 -13.44
N GLU A 6 15.05 -29.01 -12.65
CA GLU A 6 14.75 -28.33 -11.41
C GLU A 6 13.74 -27.23 -11.71
N ILE A 7 12.54 -27.39 -11.16
CA ILE A 7 11.54 -26.33 -11.10
C ILE A 7 12.13 -25.32 -10.12
N THR A 8 12.70 -24.23 -10.64
CA THR A 8 13.06 -23.08 -9.82
C THR A 8 11.82 -22.65 -9.04
N PRO A 9 11.87 -22.50 -7.70
CA PRO A 9 10.75 -21.92 -6.96
C PRO A 9 10.44 -20.58 -7.61
N HIS A 10 9.19 -20.37 -8.04
CA HIS A 10 8.75 -19.04 -8.44
C HIS A 10 9.15 -18.08 -7.31
N GLU A 11 9.98 -17.08 -7.61
CA GLU A 11 10.38 -16.06 -6.65
C GLU A 11 9.09 -15.52 -6.01
N HIS A 12 8.97 -15.65 -4.69
CA HIS A 12 7.78 -15.17 -3.98
C HIS A 12 7.68 -13.67 -4.21
N VAL A 13 6.69 -13.27 -5.00
CA VAL A 13 6.42 -11.86 -5.28
C VAL A 13 5.96 -11.23 -3.98
N MET A 14 6.72 -10.24 -3.50
CA MET A 14 6.38 -9.51 -2.28
C MET A 14 5.16 -8.64 -2.53
N ASN A 15 4.19 -8.71 -1.61
CA ASN A 15 3.09 -7.75 -1.57
C ASN A 15 3.56 -6.45 -0.90
N LEU A 16 3.29 -5.33 -1.55
CA LEU A 16 3.48 -3.98 -1.04
C LEU A 16 2.12 -3.28 -1.00
N PHE A 17 1.58 -3.12 0.20
CA PHE A 17 0.31 -2.45 0.43
C PHE A 17 0.55 -0.95 0.41
N ILE A 18 -0.25 -0.23 -0.37
CA ILE A 18 -0.17 1.21 -0.49
C ILE A 18 -1.54 1.82 -0.25
N ASP A 19 -1.51 3.06 0.21
CA ASP A 19 -2.64 3.97 0.21
C ASP A 19 -2.12 5.39 -0.03
N THR A 20 -2.96 6.26 -0.58
CA THR A 20 -2.62 7.66 -0.78
C THR A 20 -3.74 8.59 -0.33
N GLU A 21 -3.34 9.73 0.22
CA GLU A 21 -4.24 10.86 0.43
C GLU A 21 -4.02 11.89 -0.67
N PHE A 22 -5.11 12.48 -1.18
CA PHE A 22 -5.05 13.39 -2.32
C PHE A 22 -6.09 14.51 -2.27
N SER A 23 -5.84 15.57 -3.04
CA SER A 23 -6.55 16.86 -2.96
C SER A 23 -8.06 16.80 -3.26
N SER A 24 -8.46 16.01 -4.26
CA SER A 24 -9.86 15.82 -4.67
C SER A 24 -10.05 14.63 -5.62
N LEU A 25 -11.30 14.19 -5.82
CA LEU A 25 -11.62 13.16 -6.82
C LEU A 25 -11.53 13.68 -8.27
N ASN A 26 -11.67 14.99 -8.48
CA ASN A 26 -11.66 15.62 -9.80
C ASN A 26 -10.29 16.26 -10.06
N GLY A 27 -9.34 15.46 -10.55
CA GLY A 27 -7.94 15.89 -10.67
C GLY A 27 -7.19 15.67 -9.35
N PRO A 28 -6.98 14.42 -8.95
CA PRO A 28 -6.27 14.11 -7.71
C PRO A 28 -4.80 14.54 -7.80
N GLU A 29 -4.38 15.32 -6.81
CA GLU A 29 -2.98 15.64 -6.54
C GLU A 29 -2.55 14.97 -5.23
N LEU A 30 -1.41 14.26 -5.27
CA LEU A 30 -0.91 13.49 -4.13
C LEU A 30 -0.54 14.42 -2.97
N LEU A 31 -1.03 14.09 -1.77
CA LEU A 31 -0.71 14.78 -0.52
C LEU A 31 0.19 13.92 0.37
N SER A 32 -0.09 12.63 0.51
CA SER A 32 0.78 11.68 1.23
C SER A 32 0.67 10.27 0.69
N ILE A 33 1.65 9.43 0.99
CA ILE A 33 1.67 8.01 0.61
C ILE A 33 2.16 7.16 1.78
N GLY A 34 1.45 6.06 2.04
CA GLY A 34 1.87 4.98 2.94
C GLY A 34 2.33 3.76 2.13
N LEU A 35 3.40 3.12 2.56
CA LEU A 35 3.96 1.92 1.95
C LEU A 35 4.22 0.88 3.06
N VAL A 36 3.56 -0.27 2.97
CA VAL A 36 3.63 -1.32 4.00
C VAL A 36 3.79 -2.67 3.31
N PRO A 37 5.00 -3.23 3.23
CA PRO A 37 5.21 -4.59 2.73
C PRO A 37 4.71 -5.66 3.70
N GLU A 38 4.53 -6.87 3.19
CA GLU A 38 4.15 -8.05 3.98
C GLU A 38 5.15 -8.39 5.11
N ASP A 39 6.40 -7.93 5.03
CA ASP A 39 7.42 -8.17 6.05
C ASP A 39 7.45 -7.14 7.19
N GLY A 40 6.44 -6.27 7.26
CA GLY A 40 6.21 -5.38 8.39
C GLY A 40 7.08 -4.13 8.42
N ARG A 41 7.98 -3.93 7.45
CA ARG A 41 8.60 -2.61 7.24
C ARG A 41 7.52 -1.59 6.90
N GLU A 42 7.79 -0.32 7.21
CA GLU A 42 6.83 0.77 6.96
C GLU A 42 7.57 1.98 6.39
N PHE A 43 6.88 2.72 5.52
CA PHE A 43 7.32 4.01 5.06
C PHE A 43 6.12 4.93 4.83
N TYR A 44 6.32 6.19 5.19
CA TYR A 44 5.34 7.25 5.02
C TYR A 44 6.05 8.55 4.69
N VAL A 45 5.44 9.34 3.83
CA VAL A 45 5.86 10.70 3.52
C VAL A 45 4.64 11.53 3.14
N GLU A 46 4.62 12.77 3.60
CA GLU A 46 3.59 13.75 3.27
C GLU A 46 4.20 15.03 2.70
N ILE A 47 3.41 15.73 1.89
CA ILE A 47 3.73 17.04 1.36
C ILE A 47 3.16 18.09 2.32
N ALA A 48 4.06 18.87 2.92
CA ALA A 48 3.72 20.02 3.76
C ALA A 48 3.75 21.30 2.90
N ASP A 49 2.75 21.42 2.01
CA ASP A 49 2.55 22.57 1.14
C ASP A 49 1.09 23.06 1.22
N ASP A 50 0.89 24.20 1.86
CA ASP A 50 -0.43 24.82 2.09
C ASP A 50 -1.04 25.44 0.83
N ARG A 51 -0.28 25.50 -0.28
CA ARG A 51 -0.73 26.04 -1.56
C ARG A 51 -1.52 25.02 -2.37
N ILE A 52 -1.44 23.72 -2.05
CA ILE A 52 -2.21 22.68 -2.74
C ILE A 52 -3.70 22.86 -2.41
N PRO A 53 -4.56 23.15 -3.40
CA PRO A 53 -5.97 23.37 -3.15
C PRO A 53 -6.64 22.05 -2.77
N VAL A 54 -7.16 21.98 -1.55
CA VAL A 54 -7.85 20.78 -1.05
C VAL A 54 -9.34 21.02 -0.82
N ASN A 55 -10.15 19.98 -0.99
CA ASN A 55 -11.59 20.05 -0.78
C ASN A 55 -11.96 20.08 0.72
N ALA A 56 -13.25 20.31 1.03
CA ALA A 56 -13.73 20.41 2.40
C ALA A 56 -13.62 19.10 3.21
N PHE A 57 -13.64 17.94 2.55
CA PHE A 57 -13.45 16.65 3.22
C PHE A 57 -11.99 16.50 3.68
N VAL A 58 -11.04 16.72 2.79
CA VAL A 58 -9.60 16.64 3.08
C VAL A 58 -9.22 17.59 4.24
N LYS A 59 -9.73 18.83 4.22
CA LYS A 59 -9.50 19.80 5.32
C LYS A 59 -9.98 19.31 6.69
N ARG A 60 -11.10 18.59 6.75
CA ARG A 60 -11.72 18.17 8.03
C ARG A 60 -11.25 16.81 8.52
N THR A 61 -10.82 15.94 7.60
CA THR A 61 -10.64 14.52 7.90
C THR A 61 -9.19 14.05 7.72
N VAL A 62 -8.50 14.58 6.70
CA VAL A 62 -7.14 14.15 6.34
C VAL A 62 -6.10 15.05 7.00
N LEU A 63 -6.15 16.36 6.74
CA LEU A 63 -5.14 17.31 7.22
C LEU A 63 -4.97 17.39 8.75
N PRO A 64 -5.99 17.14 9.60
CA PRO A 64 -5.78 17.12 11.05
C PRO A 64 -4.77 16.06 11.53
N GLN A 65 -4.42 15.09 10.68
CA GLN A 65 -3.48 14.01 10.99
C GLN A 65 -2.05 14.30 10.49
N TRP A 66 -1.79 15.45 9.87
CA TRP A 66 -0.44 15.83 9.40
C TRP A 66 0.51 16.10 10.54
N GLY A 67 1.80 15.88 10.29
CA GLY A 67 2.88 16.11 11.25
C GLY A 67 2.93 15.12 12.42
N LEU A 68 2.03 14.13 12.44
CA LEU A 68 2.07 13.04 13.42
C LEU A 68 3.20 12.05 13.10
N MET A 69 3.59 11.94 11.83
CA MET A 69 4.72 11.13 11.35
C MET A 69 5.92 12.02 10.96
N PRO A 70 7.17 11.51 11.04
CA PRO A 70 8.37 12.37 11.05
C PRO A 70 8.82 12.92 9.69
N LEU A 71 8.43 12.32 8.56
CA LEU A 71 8.94 12.69 7.23
C LEU A 71 7.97 13.57 6.45
N GLN A 72 8.35 14.83 6.27
CA GLN A 72 7.65 15.81 5.44
C GLN A 72 8.56 16.33 4.33
N VAL A 73 7.98 16.56 3.15
CA VAL A 73 8.65 17.16 2.00
C VAL A 73 7.84 18.36 1.48
N ARG A 74 8.40 19.13 0.54
CA ARG A 74 7.76 20.35 0.01
C ARG A 74 7.26 20.20 -1.41
N SER A 75 7.44 19.05 -2.04
CA SER A 75 7.01 18.82 -3.43
C SER A 75 6.80 17.36 -3.78
N SER A 76 6.01 17.11 -4.83
CA SER A 76 5.82 15.77 -5.41
C SER A 76 7.13 15.16 -5.93
N ILE A 77 8.08 15.98 -6.40
CA ILE A 77 9.40 15.53 -6.86
C ILE A 77 10.21 14.96 -5.70
N GLU A 78 10.27 15.66 -4.56
CA GLU A 78 10.94 15.17 -3.36
C GLU A 78 10.27 13.89 -2.83
N LEU A 79 8.94 13.88 -2.77
CA LEU A 79 8.17 12.69 -2.40
C LEU A 79 8.57 11.49 -3.27
N GLY A 80 8.55 11.65 -4.60
CA GLY A 80 8.92 10.59 -5.54
C GLY A 80 10.37 10.11 -5.37
N ARG A 81 11.31 11.00 -5.03
CA ARG A 81 12.70 10.62 -4.72
C ARG A 81 12.82 9.81 -3.43
N HIS A 82 12.06 10.17 -2.40
CA HIS A 82 12.02 9.40 -1.16
C HIS A 82 11.41 8.01 -1.37
N VAL A 83 10.34 7.91 -2.17
CA VAL A 83 9.75 6.63 -2.58
C VAL A 83 10.75 5.80 -3.40
N ASP A 84 11.43 6.39 -4.39
CA ASP A 84 12.47 5.69 -5.18
C ASP A 84 13.59 5.12 -4.29
N LYS A 85 14.09 5.94 -3.35
CA LYS A 85 15.13 5.53 -2.41
C LYS A 85 14.65 4.38 -1.53
N TRP A 86 13.43 4.46 -1.02
CA TRP A 86 12.87 3.43 -0.14
C TRP A 86 12.63 2.11 -0.89
N LEU A 87 12.01 2.18 -2.08
CA LEU A 87 11.78 1.00 -2.93
C LEU A 87 13.11 0.32 -3.32
N SER A 88 14.16 1.10 -3.61
CA SER A 88 15.50 0.57 -3.90
C SER A 88 16.06 -0.26 -2.74
N GLY A 89 15.72 0.10 -1.50
CA GLY A 89 16.11 -0.63 -0.29
C GLY A 89 15.44 -2.00 -0.14
N LEU A 90 14.31 -2.26 -0.82
CA LEU A 90 13.65 -3.56 -0.80
C LEU A 90 14.42 -4.63 -1.58
N ARG A 91 15.28 -4.21 -2.53
CA ARG A 91 16.11 -5.09 -3.38
C ARG A 91 15.30 -6.20 -4.09
N ARG A 92 14.10 -5.85 -4.57
CA ARG A 92 13.21 -6.78 -5.31
C ARG A 92 13.22 -6.49 -6.81
N THR A 93 13.10 -7.56 -7.58
CA THR A 93 12.96 -7.55 -9.05
C THR A 93 11.49 -7.54 -9.48
N SER A 94 10.57 -7.94 -8.60
CA SER A 94 9.12 -7.91 -8.78
C SER A 94 8.41 -7.63 -7.45
N ILE A 95 7.42 -6.74 -7.46
CA ILE A 95 6.61 -6.34 -6.32
C ILE A 95 5.15 -6.24 -6.78
N ALA A 96 4.24 -6.96 -6.12
CA ALA A 96 2.81 -6.76 -6.28
C ALA A 96 2.39 -5.54 -5.45
N VAL A 97 2.01 -4.45 -6.12
CA VAL A 97 1.53 -3.23 -5.47
C VAL A 97 0.04 -3.36 -5.22
N VAL A 98 -0.33 -3.55 -3.96
CA VAL A 98 -1.69 -3.84 -3.52
C VAL A 98 -2.38 -2.54 -3.10
N PHE A 99 -3.51 -2.22 -3.73
CA PHE A 99 -4.30 -1.01 -3.50
C PHE A 99 -5.79 -1.29 -3.74
N ASP A 100 -6.69 -0.55 -3.10
CA ASP A 100 -8.15 -0.74 -3.22
C ASP A 100 -8.80 0.30 -4.16
N TYR A 101 -8.21 1.49 -4.32
CA TYR A 101 -8.68 2.55 -5.20
C TYR A 101 -7.71 2.89 -6.34
N GLU A 102 -8.25 3.12 -7.55
CA GLU A 102 -7.43 3.24 -8.76
C GLU A 102 -6.50 4.45 -8.74
N ALA A 103 -6.90 5.53 -8.04
CA ALA A 103 -6.08 6.73 -7.92
C ALA A 103 -4.75 6.47 -7.20
N ASP A 104 -4.68 5.53 -6.25
CA ASP A 104 -3.47 5.32 -5.45
C ASP A 104 -2.28 4.90 -6.30
N PHE A 105 -2.49 3.90 -7.17
CA PHE A 105 -1.44 3.44 -8.06
C PHE A 105 -1.09 4.50 -9.11
N ASP A 106 -2.08 5.24 -9.61
CA ASP A 106 -1.86 6.33 -10.55
C ASP A 106 -1.04 7.47 -9.93
N LEU A 107 -1.30 7.81 -8.67
CA LEU A 107 -0.58 8.84 -7.93
C LEU A 107 0.85 8.40 -7.57
N LEU A 108 1.06 7.14 -7.18
CA LEU A 108 2.40 6.56 -7.03
C LEU A 108 3.19 6.66 -8.35
N ARG A 109 2.58 6.25 -9.47
CA ARG A 109 3.19 6.35 -10.80
C ARG A 109 3.53 7.80 -11.14
N LYS A 110 2.61 8.74 -10.91
CA LYS A 110 2.83 10.18 -11.16
C LYS A 110 3.97 10.72 -10.31
N ALA A 111 4.06 10.38 -9.03
CA ALA A 111 5.16 10.80 -8.16
C ALA A 111 6.52 10.29 -8.67
N LEU A 112 6.60 9.02 -9.07
CA LEU A 112 7.80 8.43 -9.66
C LEU A 112 8.15 9.03 -11.03
N LEU A 113 7.16 9.41 -11.84
CA LEU A 113 7.37 10.13 -13.11
C LEU A 113 7.94 11.53 -12.85
N SER A 114 7.36 12.29 -11.91
CA SER A 114 7.84 13.62 -11.51
C SER A 114 9.28 13.58 -11.00
N ALA A 115 9.67 12.51 -10.30
CA ALA A 115 11.04 12.28 -9.85
C ALA A 115 11.98 11.70 -10.93
N MET A 116 11.49 11.45 -12.16
CA MET A 116 12.21 10.79 -13.25
C MET A 116 12.69 9.35 -12.94
N CYS A 117 12.02 8.68 -11.99
CA CYS A 117 12.37 7.33 -11.52
C CYS A 117 11.48 6.23 -12.12
N TRP A 118 10.33 6.56 -12.73
CA TRP A 118 9.37 5.56 -13.22
C TRP A 118 9.95 4.53 -14.19
N GLY A 119 10.90 4.92 -15.05
CA GLY A 119 11.53 3.99 -16.00
C GLY A 119 12.15 2.76 -15.31
N ARG A 120 12.74 2.93 -14.12
CA ARG A 120 13.28 1.85 -13.29
C ARG A 120 12.19 0.93 -12.75
N TRP A 121 11.07 1.50 -12.33
CA TRP A 121 10.03 0.80 -11.58
C TRP A 121 8.92 0.21 -12.44
N SER A 122 8.75 0.69 -13.67
CA SER A 122 7.66 0.28 -14.57
C SER A 122 7.55 -1.22 -14.86
N LYS A 123 8.65 -1.97 -14.72
CA LYS A 123 8.71 -3.44 -14.89
C LYS A 123 8.76 -4.21 -13.57
N VAL A 124 8.99 -3.51 -12.46
CA VAL A 124 9.14 -4.09 -11.11
C VAL A 124 7.82 -4.00 -10.35
N LEU A 125 7.12 -2.88 -10.47
CA LEU A 125 5.85 -2.63 -9.78
C LEU A 125 4.69 -3.16 -10.62
N VAL A 126 4.07 -4.23 -10.14
CA VAL A 126 2.92 -4.87 -10.79
C VAL A 126 1.65 -4.46 -10.03
N PRO A 127 0.72 -3.70 -10.65
CA PRO A 127 -0.50 -3.28 -9.97
C PRO A 127 -1.39 -4.49 -9.63
N HIS A 128 -1.87 -4.55 -8.40
CA HIS A 128 -2.78 -5.57 -7.90
C HIS A 128 -3.95 -4.92 -7.14
N ARG A 129 -5.03 -4.65 -7.86
CA ARG A 129 -6.21 -3.98 -7.29
C ARG A 129 -7.06 -4.95 -6.47
N VAL A 130 -7.34 -4.62 -5.22
CA VAL A 130 -8.06 -5.47 -4.25
C VAL A 130 -9.33 -4.82 -3.69
N GLY A 131 -9.98 -3.94 -4.46
CA GLY A 131 -11.22 -3.26 -4.02
C GLY A 131 -12.36 -4.20 -3.60
N PHE A 132 -12.30 -5.49 -3.95
CA PHE A 132 -13.24 -6.51 -3.47
C PHE A 132 -13.17 -6.75 -1.95
N LEU A 133 -12.04 -6.45 -1.29
CA LEU A 133 -11.86 -6.66 0.15
C LEU A 133 -12.92 -5.93 0.99
N SER A 134 -13.37 -4.76 0.54
CA SER A 134 -14.46 -3.98 1.18
C SER A 134 -15.78 -4.77 1.35
N ARG A 135 -15.98 -5.84 0.57
CA ARG A 135 -17.17 -6.69 0.60
C ARG A 135 -17.02 -7.89 1.55
N GLU A 136 -15.81 -8.16 2.03
CA GLU A 136 -15.50 -9.30 2.88
C GLU A 136 -15.57 -8.88 4.36
N HIS A 137 -16.47 -9.52 5.11
CA HIS A 137 -16.66 -9.20 6.53
C HIS A 137 -15.36 -9.35 7.34
N ALA A 138 -14.63 -10.45 7.15
CA ALA A 138 -13.36 -10.69 7.82
C ALA A 138 -12.29 -9.64 7.47
N SER A 139 -12.31 -9.09 6.25
CA SER A 139 -11.42 -7.99 5.89
C SER A 139 -11.78 -6.73 6.68
N ASN A 140 -13.06 -6.37 6.72
CA ASN A 140 -13.51 -5.15 7.41
C ASN A 140 -13.19 -5.21 8.92
N GLU A 141 -13.40 -6.34 9.59
CA GLU A 141 -13.04 -6.51 11.00
C GLU A 141 -11.53 -6.36 11.26
N ALA A 142 -10.70 -6.93 10.39
CA ALA A 142 -9.25 -6.83 10.48
C ALA A 142 -8.76 -5.39 10.23
N MET A 143 -9.38 -4.69 9.27
CA MET A 143 -9.10 -3.28 8.99
C MET A 143 -9.46 -2.38 10.18
N ASP A 144 -10.64 -2.57 10.79
CA ASP A 144 -11.06 -1.83 11.99
C ASP A 144 -10.12 -2.03 13.18
N THR A 145 -9.66 -3.27 13.37
CA THR A 145 -8.65 -3.60 14.39
C THR A 145 -7.33 -2.89 14.12
N SER A 146 -6.89 -2.86 12.86
CA SER A 146 -5.65 -2.20 12.43
C SER A 146 -5.70 -0.68 12.58
N TRP A 147 -6.83 -0.04 12.26
CA TRP A 147 -7.03 1.39 12.49
C TRP A 147 -7.02 1.72 13.98
N THR A 148 -7.65 0.91 14.82
CA THR A 148 -7.64 1.08 16.28
C THR A 148 -6.21 0.99 16.83
N ALA A 149 -5.44 0.00 16.38
CA ALA A 149 -4.05 -0.17 16.78
C ALA A 149 -3.15 1.00 16.30
N SER A 150 -3.37 1.50 15.08
CA SER A 150 -2.66 2.68 14.55
C SER A 150 -2.95 3.93 15.36
N MET A 151 -4.22 4.14 15.76
CA MET A 151 -4.60 5.28 16.58
C MET A 151 -3.95 5.22 17.97
N GLN A 152 -3.89 4.04 18.58
CA GLN A 152 -3.25 3.85 19.89
C GLN A 152 -1.73 4.02 19.83
N ARG A 153 -1.08 3.55 18.77
CA ARG A 153 0.38 3.57 18.63
C ARG A 153 0.91 4.94 18.24
N ASP A 154 0.26 5.55 17.26
CA ASP A 154 0.83 6.65 16.48
C ASP A 154 -0.09 7.88 16.43
N GLY A 155 -1.31 7.80 16.97
CA GLY A 155 -2.30 8.88 16.91
C GLY A 155 -2.93 9.07 15.52
N ILE A 156 -2.66 8.18 14.58
CA ILE A 156 -3.17 8.21 13.20
C ILE A 156 -4.28 7.17 13.02
N GLY A 157 -5.36 7.55 12.35
CA GLY A 157 -6.52 6.71 12.11
C GLY A 157 -6.84 6.59 10.63
N ARG A 158 -8.07 6.18 10.33
CA ARG A 158 -8.58 6.14 8.96
C ARG A 158 -8.45 7.51 8.28
N HIS A 159 -8.17 7.52 6.99
CA HIS A 159 -7.84 8.71 6.19
C HIS A 159 -6.45 9.30 6.50
N HIS A 160 -5.53 8.40 6.80
CA HIS A 160 -4.10 8.68 6.89
C HIS A 160 -3.38 7.55 6.17
N ALA A 161 -2.65 7.88 5.10
CA ALA A 161 -2.15 6.89 4.15
C ALA A 161 -1.35 5.72 4.78
N LEU A 162 -0.57 5.96 5.83
CA LEU A 162 0.10 4.85 6.53
C LEU A 162 -0.88 3.93 7.29
N ALA A 163 -1.87 4.50 7.98
CA ALA A 163 -2.86 3.75 8.74
C ALA A 163 -3.74 2.91 7.79
N ASP A 164 -4.14 3.50 6.66
CA ASP A 164 -4.93 2.82 5.64
C ASP A 164 -4.12 1.73 4.92
N ALA A 165 -2.85 1.96 4.60
CA ALA A 165 -1.97 0.91 4.06
C ALA A 165 -1.76 -0.26 5.05
N ARG A 166 -1.65 0.02 6.36
CA ARG A 166 -1.62 -1.03 7.41
C ARG A 166 -2.93 -1.79 7.46
N ALA A 167 -4.06 -1.09 7.43
CA ALA A 167 -5.39 -1.70 7.44
C ALA A 167 -5.58 -2.61 6.21
N LEU A 168 -5.18 -2.14 5.03
CA LEU A 168 -5.26 -2.91 3.79
C LEU A 168 -4.44 -4.20 3.86
N ARG A 169 -3.24 -4.16 4.47
CA ARG A 169 -2.43 -5.37 4.72
C ARG A 169 -3.19 -6.38 5.58
N GLU A 170 -3.74 -5.95 6.71
CA GLU A 170 -4.45 -6.83 7.63
C GLU A 170 -5.75 -7.40 7.01
N GLY A 171 -6.51 -6.56 6.29
CA GLY A 171 -7.70 -6.99 5.56
C GLY A 171 -7.40 -8.03 4.48
N TYR A 172 -6.34 -7.81 3.72
CA TYR A 172 -5.87 -8.75 2.70
C TYR A 172 -5.44 -10.09 3.33
N ALA A 173 -4.66 -10.04 4.41
CA ALA A 173 -4.21 -11.22 5.13
C ALA A 173 -5.40 -12.03 5.67
N ALA A 174 -6.39 -11.38 6.28
CA ALA A 174 -7.58 -12.03 6.82
C ALA A 174 -8.34 -12.86 5.77
N VAL A 175 -8.51 -12.33 4.56
CA VAL A 175 -9.19 -13.03 3.47
C VAL A 175 -8.33 -14.16 2.90
N HIS A 176 -7.05 -13.92 2.64
CA HIS A 176 -6.19 -14.90 1.98
C HIS A 176 -5.73 -16.03 2.92
N ASP A 177 -5.55 -15.76 4.22
CA ASP A 177 -5.31 -16.80 5.22
C ASP A 177 -6.53 -17.69 5.44
N ALA A 178 -7.74 -17.12 5.41
CA ALA A 178 -8.97 -17.90 5.47
C ALA A 178 -9.11 -18.81 4.24
N GLN A 179 -8.82 -18.30 3.05
CA GLN A 179 -8.83 -19.09 1.82
C GLN A 179 -7.78 -20.21 1.83
N ARG A 180 -6.54 -19.91 2.25
CA ARG A 180 -5.47 -20.91 2.39
C ARG A 180 -5.86 -22.04 3.34
N ARG A 181 -6.44 -21.69 4.51
CA ARG A 181 -6.93 -22.68 5.48
C ARG A 181 -8.03 -23.56 4.90
N ARG A 182 -9.05 -22.97 4.25
CA ARG A 182 -10.15 -23.73 3.61
C ARG A 182 -9.66 -24.68 2.53
N VAL A 183 -8.68 -24.28 1.72
CA VAL A 183 -8.07 -25.15 0.70
C VAL A 183 -7.30 -26.29 1.36
N ALA A 184 -6.49 -26.01 2.38
CA ALA A 184 -5.74 -27.03 3.11
C ALA A 184 -6.68 -28.05 3.76
N GLU A 185 -7.80 -27.61 4.36
CA GLU A 185 -8.84 -28.47 4.92
C GLU A 185 -9.52 -29.33 3.84
N CYS A 186 -9.86 -28.76 2.68
CA CYS A 186 -10.44 -29.53 1.58
C CYS A 186 -9.47 -30.58 1.03
N VAL A 187 -8.20 -30.25 0.89
CA VAL A 187 -7.16 -31.21 0.42
C VAL A 187 -6.95 -32.32 1.44
N ALA A 188 -6.92 -32.00 2.74
CA ALA A 188 -6.81 -32.99 3.81
C ALA A 188 -8.03 -33.91 3.93
N ALA A 189 -9.19 -33.47 3.43
CA ALA A 189 -10.44 -34.24 3.44
C ALA A 189 -10.63 -35.16 2.22
N LEU A 190 -9.73 -35.13 1.22
CA LEU A 190 -9.77 -36.06 0.08
C LEU A 190 -9.25 -37.45 0.49
N PRO A 191 -9.93 -38.55 0.10
CA PRO A 191 -9.43 -39.89 0.35
C PRO A 191 -8.11 -40.15 -0.41
N PRO A 192 -7.22 -41.01 0.13
CA PRO A 192 -5.93 -41.33 -0.48
C PRO A 192 -6.02 -42.00 -1.85
#